data_AF-A0A972UFW2-F1
#
_entry.id   AF-A0A972UFW2-F1
#
_cell.length_a   1.000
_cell.length_b   1.000
_cell.length_c   1.000
_cell.angle_alpha   90.00
_cell.angle_beta   90.00
_cell.angle_gamma   90.00
#
_symmetry.space_group_name_H-M   'P 1'
#
loop_
_entity.id
_entity.type
_entity.pdbx_description
1 polymer ?
#
loop_
_entity_poly.entity_id
_entity_poly.type
_entity_poly.pdbx_seq_one_letter_code
_entity_poly.pdbx_strand_id
1 'polypeptide(L)'
;MSSDSTRHLYETLGIEYQCLDTNGEHGALTLDLNFDETPKEHKLQYGLTTNLGTTEHLINQQNAFKVAHDLTRVDGLILHAVPFHGHINHGFFNYQPCLFESLARFNSYEILGMWVGISGDTSIMIPWEKDLMKCITLPPGGKCIIIVLFRRMNDLDFCVPFQGVYEHLQDKAAIARYTYNVDGEYVNGARNFYVTSKGSKLQQIPGRALVREILRRAKIRLFGQD
;
A
#
# COMPACT_ATOMS: atom_id res chain seq x y z
N MET A 1 19.11 -1.91 -18.44
CA MET A 1 19.52 -0.52 -18.15
C MET A 1 20.35 -0.61 -16.88
N SER A 2 21.64 -0.29 -16.95
CA SER A 2 22.55 -0.41 -15.79
C SER A 2 22.15 0.60 -14.72
N SER A 3 22.21 0.21 -13.43
CA SER A 3 21.80 1.07 -12.31
C SER A 3 22.70 2.29 -12.12
N ASP A 4 23.84 2.38 -12.82
CA ASP A 4 24.63 3.61 -12.96
C ASP A 4 23.82 4.75 -13.58
N SER A 5 22.80 4.45 -14.40
CA SER A 5 21.93 5.47 -15.01
C SER A 5 20.89 6.03 -14.04
N THR A 6 20.33 5.20 -13.15
CA THR A 6 19.25 5.62 -12.25
C THR A 6 19.77 6.48 -11.11
N ARG A 7 20.84 6.04 -10.43
CA ARG A 7 21.47 6.82 -9.36
C ARG A 7 21.93 8.18 -9.89
N HIS A 8 22.65 8.18 -11.02
CA HIS A 8 23.14 9.40 -11.64
C HIS A 8 22.02 10.36 -12.03
N LEU A 9 20.89 9.85 -12.55
CA LEU A 9 19.72 10.66 -12.88
C LEU A 9 19.19 11.40 -11.65
N TYR A 10 18.92 10.69 -10.55
CA TYR A 10 18.38 11.30 -9.33
C TYR A 10 19.36 12.27 -8.68
N GLU A 11 20.63 11.90 -8.58
CA GLU A 11 21.67 12.75 -7.99
C GLU A 11 21.89 14.03 -8.82
N THR A 12 21.80 13.95 -10.15
CA THR A 12 21.83 15.13 -11.04
C THR A 12 20.65 16.07 -10.80
N LEU A 13 19.49 15.52 -10.42
CA LEU A 13 18.32 16.30 -10.01
C LEU A 13 18.40 16.81 -8.55
N GLY A 14 19.50 16.55 -7.85
CA GLY A 14 19.69 16.94 -6.44
C GLY A 14 18.93 16.07 -5.44
N ILE A 15 18.59 14.83 -5.83
CA ILE A 15 17.85 13.87 -5.00
C ILE A 15 18.82 12.78 -4.54
N GLU A 16 18.89 12.55 -3.23
CA GLU A 16 19.61 11.41 -2.66
C GLU A 16 18.93 10.10 -3.04
N TYR A 17 19.70 9.15 -3.57
CA TYR A 17 19.17 7.89 -4.10
C TYR A 17 19.72 6.68 -3.35
N GLN A 18 18.84 5.72 -3.08
CA GLN A 18 19.22 4.38 -2.65
C GLN A 18 18.27 3.34 -3.23
N CYS A 19 18.81 2.16 -3.54
CA CYS A 19 18.03 1.00 -3.98
C CYS A 19 18.37 -0.25 -3.16
N LEU A 20 17.51 -1.26 -3.27
CA LEU A 20 17.66 -2.56 -2.62
C LEU A 20 17.90 -3.60 -3.71
N ASP A 21 18.83 -4.52 -3.48
CA ASP A 21 19.04 -5.70 -4.34
C ASP A 21 19.68 -6.80 -3.49
N THR A 22 19.65 -8.07 -3.93
CA THR A 22 20.33 -9.17 -3.24
C THR A 22 21.81 -9.26 -3.60
N ASN A 23 22.23 -8.70 -4.74
CA ASN A 23 23.62 -8.80 -5.22
C ASN A 23 24.51 -7.61 -4.81
N GLY A 24 23.92 -6.51 -4.31
CA GLY A 24 24.65 -5.29 -3.92
C GLY A 24 25.29 -4.52 -5.08
N GLU A 25 25.01 -4.88 -6.33
CA GLU A 25 25.56 -4.18 -7.50
C GLU A 25 25.09 -2.72 -7.53
N HIS A 26 25.94 -1.85 -8.09
CA HIS A 26 25.67 -0.41 -8.23
C HIS A 26 25.38 0.34 -6.91
N GLY A 27 25.92 -0.18 -5.80
CA GLY A 27 25.76 0.41 -4.46
C GLY A 27 24.36 0.21 -3.88
N ALA A 28 23.63 -0.82 -4.34
CA ALA A 28 22.39 -1.23 -3.71
C ALA A 28 22.65 -1.70 -2.27
N LEU A 29 21.72 -1.40 -1.37
CA LEU A 29 21.68 -2.03 -0.05
C LEU A 29 21.36 -3.50 -0.26
N THR A 30 22.29 -4.37 0.14
CA THR A 30 22.08 -5.82 0.07
C THR A 30 20.97 -6.23 1.03
N LEU A 31 19.81 -6.60 0.48
CA LEU A 31 18.63 -6.97 1.26
C LEU A 31 17.77 -7.97 0.48
N ASP A 32 17.56 -9.17 1.04
CA ASP A 32 16.62 -10.14 0.50
C ASP A 32 15.23 -9.93 1.10
N LEU A 33 14.34 -9.32 0.32
CA LEU A 33 12.96 -9.04 0.72
C LEU A 33 12.12 -10.29 1.08
N ASN A 34 12.56 -11.52 0.77
CA ASN A 34 11.88 -12.71 1.29
C ASN A 34 12.19 -13.00 2.76
N PHE A 35 13.36 -12.60 3.26
CA PHE A 35 13.88 -13.08 4.55
C PHE A 35 14.32 -11.96 5.48
N ASP A 36 14.84 -10.87 4.94
CA ASP A 36 15.44 -9.80 5.71
C ASP A 36 14.43 -8.72 6.10
N GLU A 37 14.61 -8.16 7.28
CA GLU A 37 13.86 -7.00 7.74
C GLU A 37 14.58 -5.70 7.37
N THR A 38 13.84 -4.58 7.33
CA THR A 38 14.44 -3.26 7.10
C THR A 38 15.49 -2.93 8.16
N PRO A 39 16.74 -2.62 7.78
CA PRO A 39 17.76 -2.19 8.71
C PRO A 39 17.35 -0.92 9.47
N LYS A 40 17.71 -0.83 10.74
CA LYS A 40 17.21 0.21 11.65
C LYS A 40 17.56 1.62 11.17
N GLU A 41 18.77 1.78 10.66
CA GLU A 41 19.32 3.01 10.08
C GLU A 41 18.58 3.48 8.82
N HIS A 42 17.83 2.60 8.17
CA HIS A 42 17.05 2.90 6.96
C HIS A 42 15.56 3.05 7.24
N LYS A 43 15.10 2.82 8.47
CA LYS A 43 13.69 3.06 8.83
C LYS A 43 13.39 4.56 8.83
N LEU A 44 12.24 4.92 8.26
CA LEU A 44 11.69 6.28 8.21
C LEU A 44 12.64 7.31 7.57
N GLN A 45 13.53 6.90 6.67
CA GLN A 45 14.51 7.80 6.05
C GLN A 45 14.02 8.40 4.73
N TYR A 46 13.20 7.66 3.98
CA TYR A 46 12.96 7.98 2.58
C TYR A 46 11.67 8.77 2.37
N GLY A 47 11.77 9.91 1.67
CA GLY A 47 10.62 10.73 1.26
C GLY A 47 9.81 10.12 0.12
N LEU A 48 10.41 9.23 -0.67
CA LEU A 48 9.76 8.46 -1.72
C LEU A 48 10.35 7.05 -1.76
N THR A 49 9.49 6.04 -1.67
CA THR A 49 9.85 4.64 -1.86
C THR A 49 9.09 4.11 -3.06
N THR A 50 9.80 3.49 -4.00
CA THR A 50 9.20 2.96 -5.24
C THR A 50 9.32 1.45 -5.30
N ASN A 51 8.25 0.78 -5.70
CA ASN A 51 8.24 -0.61 -6.10
C ASN A 51 7.83 -0.66 -7.58
N LEU A 52 8.77 -1.05 -8.44
CA LEU A 52 8.65 -0.96 -9.90
C LEU A 52 8.76 -2.33 -10.59
N GLY A 53 8.36 -3.42 -9.91
CA GLY A 53 8.35 -4.75 -10.51
C GLY A 53 9.34 -5.76 -9.90
N THR A 54 9.79 -5.54 -8.66
CA THR A 54 10.60 -6.55 -7.95
C THR A 54 9.72 -7.51 -7.18
N THR A 55 8.63 -7.01 -6.57
CA THR A 55 7.90 -7.76 -5.56
C THR A 55 7.09 -8.91 -6.13
N GLU A 56 6.66 -8.86 -7.39
CA GLU A 56 5.92 -9.95 -8.04
C GLU A 56 6.71 -11.25 -8.13
N HIS A 57 8.03 -11.19 -8.01
CA HIS A 57 8.94 -12.34 -8.06
C HIS A 57 9.23 -12.95 -6.68
N LEU A 58 8.68 -12.39 -5.61
CA LEU A 58 8.95 -12.81 -4.23
C LEU A 58 7.75 -13.54 -3.64
N ILE A 59 7.94 -14.56 -2.81
CA ILE A 59 6.78 -15.27 -2.20
C ILE A 59 6.31 -14.58 -0.93
N ASN A 60 7.22 -13.96 -0.16
CA ASN A 60 6.91 -13.26 1.08
C ASN A 60 6.40 -11.84 0.80
N GLN A 61 5.19 -11.77 0.26
CA GLN A 61 4.54 -10.50 -0.09
C GLN A 61 4.36 -9.58 1.12
N GLN A 62 4.04 -10.14 2.29
CA GLN A 62 3.87 -9.36 3.51
C GLN A 62 5.14 -8.58 3.85
N ASN A 63 6.31 -9.25 3.82
CA ASN A 63 7.57 -8.58 4.12
C ASN A 63 7.93 -7.53 3.06
N ALA A 64 7.71 -7.82 1.78
CA ALA A 64 7.98 -6.85 0.71
C ALA A 64 7.22 -5.53 0.90
N PHE A 65 5.92 -5.57 1.23
CA PHE A 65 5.14 -4.36 1.51
C PHE A 65 5.49 -3.72 2.86
N LYS A 66 5.85 -4.54 3.87
CA LYS A 66 6.34 -4.04 5.15
C LYS A 66 7.65 -3.26 4.99
N VAL A 67 8.59 -3.75 4.20
CA VAL A 67 9.86 -3.06 3.97
C VAL A 67 9.62 -1.70 3.29
N ALA A 68 8.74 -1.63 2.30
CA ALA A 68 8.35 -0.36 1.68
C ALA A 68 7.73 0.62 2.68
N HIS A 69 6.89 0.12 3.59
CA HIS A 69 6.35 0.90 4.71
C HIS A 69 7.47 1.40 5.63
N ASP A 70 8.30 0.51 6.17
CA ASP A 70 9.33 0.80 7.16
C ASP A 70 10.36 1.80 6.63
N LEU A 71 10.76 1.71 5.36
CA LEU A 71 11.68 2.65 4.72
C LEU A 71 11.11 4.07 4.62
N THR A 72 9.81 4.19 4.36
CA THR A 72 9.16 5.46 4.05
C THR A 72 8.88 6.27 5.30
N ARG A 73 9.34 7.52 5.35
CA ARG A 73 9.08 8.45 6.46
C ARG A 73 7.60 8.86 6.55
N VAL A 74 7.20 9.45 7.68
CA VAL A 74 5.88 10.12 7.79
C VAL A 74 5.80 11.26 6.78
N ASP A 75 4.63 11.42 6.15
CA ASP A 75 4.36 12.27 4.99
C ASP A 75 5.13 11.89 3.72
N GLY A 76 5.93 10.82 3.77
CA GLY A 76 6.60 10.22 2.62
C GLY A 76 5.62 9.50 1.70
N LEU A 77 6.07 9.29 0.46
CA LEU A 77 5.29 8.68 -0.59
C LEU A 77 5.70 7.23 -0.84
N ILE A 78 4.73 6.37 -1.13
CA ILE A 78 4.96 4.99 -1.58
C ILE A 78 4.31 4.84 -2.95
N LEU A 79 5.13 4.61 -3.97
CA LEU A 79 4.69 4.40 -5.34
C LEU A 79 4.84 2.92 -5.70
N HIS A 80 3.73 2.28 -6.06
CA HIS A 80 3.73 0.95 -6.65
C HIS A 80 3.39 1.07 -8.13
N ALA A 81 4.23 0.57 -9.01
CA ALA A 81 3.93 0.37 -10.43
C ALA A 81 4.25 -1.09 -10.76
N VAL A 82 3.23 -1.94 -10.66
CA VAL A 82 3.41 -3.40 -10.61
C VAL A 82 2.46 -4.13 -11.56
N PRO A 83 2.74 -5.39 -11.94
CA PRO A 83 1.88 -6.16 -12.83
C PRO A 83 0.45 -6.27 -12.30
N PHE A 84 -0.55 -6.04 -13.14
CA PHE A 84 -1.98 -6.16 -12.80
C PHE A 84 -2.68 -7.26 -13.60
N HIS A 85 -2.60 -7.22 -14.93
CA HIS A 85 -3.33 -8.16 -15.79
C HIS A 85 -2.48 -8.59 -17.00
N GLY A 86 -2.60 -9.85 -17.40
CA GLY A 86 -1.98 -10.36 -18.64
C GLY A 86 -0.49 -10.68 -18.55
N HIS A 87 0.14 -10.52 -17.37
CA HIS A 87 1.57 -10.83 -17.17
C HIS A 87 1.79 -12.33 -16.88
N ILE A 88 1.38 -13.19 -17.79
CA ILE A 88 1.54 -14.66 -17.68
C ILE A 88 3.03 -15.03 -17.71
N ASN A 89 3.46 -15.88 -16.77
CA ASN A 89 4.85 -16.34 -16.59
C ASN A 89 5.89 -15.23 -16.38
N HIS A 90 5.46 -14.02 -16.02
CA HIS A 90 6.37 -12.92 -15.73
C HIS A 90 6.93 -13.02 -14.30
N GLY A 91 6.04 -13.07 -13.31
CA GLY A 91 6.35 -13.27 -11.90
C GLY A 91 5.29 -14.16 -11.25
N PHE A 92 5.42 -14.43 -9.95
CA PHE A 92 4.45 -15.21 -9.19
C PHE A 92 3.12 -14.48 -9.02
N PHE A 93 3.13 -13.14 -9.00
CA PHE A 93 1.95 -12.34 -8.67
C PHE A 93 1.55 -11.35 -9.77
N ASN A 94 0.25 -11.16 -9.91
CA ASN A 94 -0.38 -10.04 -10.60
C ASN A 94 -1.29 -9.37 -9.55
N TYR A 95 -1.01 -8.12 -9.21
CA TYR A 95 -1.60 -7.42 -8.08
C TYR A 95 -2.96 -6.84 -8.41
N GLN A 96 -3.91 -7.03 -7.51
CA GLN A 96 -5.28 -6.56 -7.68
C GLN A 96 -5.52 -5.23 -6.93
N PRO A 97 -6.34 -4.32 -7.46
CA PRO A 97 -6.69 -3.04 -6.81
C PRO A 97 -7.13 -3.16 -5.34
N CYS A 98 -7.89 -4.21 -5.01
CA CYS A 98 -8.41 -4.43 -3.66
C CYS A 98 -7.30 -4.69 -2.62
N LEU A 99 -6.11 -5.17 -3.04
CA LEU A 99 -4.95 -5.28 -2.16
C LEU A 99 -4.52 -3.89 -1.68
N PHE A 100 -4.40 -2.94 -2.61
CA PHE A 100 -3.96 -1.58 -2.32
C PHE A 100 -4.99 -0.79 -1.50
N GLU A 101 -6.28 -0.98 -1.78
CA GLU A 101 -7.35 -0.48 -0.92
C GLU A 101 -7.23 -1.03 0.52
N SER A 102 -6.90 -2.32 0.66
CA SER A 102 -6.73 -2.97 1.97
C SER A 102 -5.47 -2.47 2.68
N LEU A 103 -4.34 -2.32 1.98
CA LEU A 103 -3.11 -1.75 2.52
C LEU A 103 -3.37 -0.35 3.08
N ALA A 104 -4.01 0.52 2.30
CA ALA A 104 -4.33 1.88 2.72
C ALA A 104 -5.25 1.91 3.94
N ARG A 105 -6.31 1.08 3.93
CA ARG A 105 -7.26 1.00 5.06
C ARG A 105 -6.60 0.51 6.35
N PHE A 106 -5.73 -0.49 6.28
CA PHE A 106 -5.10 -1.06 7.47
C PHE A 106 -3.98 -0.18 8.01
N ASN A 107 -3.29 0.58 7.15
CA ASN A 107 -2.13 1.38 7.52
C ASN A 107 -2.39 2.89 7.58
N SER A 108 -3.66 3.32 7.49
CA SER A 108 -4.04 4.74 7.37
C SER A 108 -3.26 5.50 6.30
N TYR A 109 -3.00 4.87 5.15
CA TYR A 109 -2.43 5.61 4.03
C TYR A 109 -3.49 6.47 3.36
N GLU A 110 -3.09 7.65 2.93
CA GLU A 110 -3.87 8.45 1.99
C GLU A 110 -3.60 7.93 0.57
N ILE A 111 -4.64 7.52 -0.16
CA ILE A 111 -4.52 7.17 -1.57
C ILE A 111 -4.56 8.46 -2.39
N LEU A 112 -3.40 8.91 -2.87
CA LEU A 112 -3.30 10.09 -3.73
C LEU A 112 -3.75 9.78 -5.17
N GLY A 113 -3.63 8.52 -5.58
CA GLY A 113 -4.31 8.03 -6.76
C GLY A 113 -3.98 6.59 -7.10
N MET A 114 -4.79 6.05 -8.00
CA MET A 114 -4.69 4.69 -8.52
C MET A 114 -5.04 4.71 -10.00
N TRP A 115 -4.20 4.11 -10.82
CA TRP A 115 -4.31 4.13 -12.27
C TRP A 115 -3.94 2.79 -12.88
N VAL A 116 -4.37 2.58 -14.12
CA VAL A 116 -3.99 1.44 -14.96
C VAL A 116 -3.23 1.98 -16.17
N GLY A 117 -2.04 1.42 -16.39
CA GLY A 117 -1.27 1.59 -17.62
C GLY A 117 -1.50 0.41 -18.55
N ILE A 118 -1.88 0.69 -19.80
CA ILE A 118 -2.17 -0.34 -20.82
C ILE A 118 -0.91 -0.67 -21.61
N SER A 119 -0.72 -1.94 -21.95
CA SER A 119 0.43 -2.47 -22.70
C SER A 119 1.78 -2.23 -22.02
N GLY A 120 1.78 -2.05 -20.69
CA GLY A 120 2.99 -1.68 -19.92
C GLY A 120 3.45 -0.25 -20.16
N ASP A 121 2.68 0.56 -20.90
CA ASP A 121 2.95 1.96 -21.11
C ASP A 121 2.41 2.80 -19.93
N THR A 122 3.22 3.74 -19.46
CA THR A 122 2.87 4.71 -18.41
C THR A 122 2.55 6.09 -18.98
N SER A 123 2.68 6.28 -20.29
CA SER A 123 2.37 7.55 -20.98
C SER A 123 0.88 7.90 -20.89
N ILE A 124 0.02 6.88 -20.79
CA ILE A 124 -1.42 7.02 -20.61
C ILE A 124 -1.83 6.27 -19.33
N MET A 125 -2.09 7.03 -18.27
CA MET A 125 -2.59 6.51 -17.00
C MET A 125 -4.10 6.69 -16.92
N ILE A 126 -4.85 5.58 -16.96
CA ILE A 126 -6.31 5.60 -16.83
C ILE A 126 -6.65 5.50 -15.34
N PRO A 127 -7.38 6.46 -14.75
CA PRO A 127 -7.82 6.35 -13.36
C PRO A 127 -8.58 5.05 -13.12
N TRP A 128 -8.20 4.33 -12.06
CA TRP A 128 -8.87 3.10 -11.69
C TRP A 128 -10.28 3.40 -11.19
N GLU A 129 -11.25 2.70 -11.75
CA GLU A 129 -12.64 2.69 -11.32
C GLU A 129 -13.16 1.26 -11.29
N LYS A 130 -14.08 0.95 -10.37
CA LYS A 130 -14.59 -0.43 -10.21
C LYS A 130 -15.24 -0.98 -11.48
N ASP A 131 -15.90 -0.10 -12.22
CA ASP A 131 -16.60 -0.46 -13.46
C ASP A 131 -15.68 -0.38 -14.69
N LEU A 132 -14.42 0.03 -14.53
CA LEU A 132 -13.47 0.17 -15.64
C LEU A 132 -13.28 -1.15 -16.40
N MET A 133 -13.21 -2.27 -15.68
CA MET A 133 -13.07 -3.60 -16.29
C MET A 133 -14.28 -4.05 -17.13
N LYS A 134 -15.45 -3.41 -16.97
CA LYS A 134 -16.62 -3.68 -17.82
C LYS A 134 -16.48 -3.03 -19.20
N CYS A 135 -15.66 -1.99 -19.29
CA CYS A 135 -15.53 -1.14 -20.47
C CYS A 135 -14.18 -1.31 -21.18
N ILE A 136 -13.12 -1.70 -20.46
CA ILE A 136 -11.81 -1.95 -21.06
C ILE A 136 -11.84 -3.26 -21.86
N THR A 137 -11.50 -3.15 -23.14
CA THR A 137 -11.15 -4.30 -23.97
C THR A 137 -9.66 -4.27 -24.23
N LEU A 138 -8.94 -5.27 -23.74
CA LEU A 138 -7.51 -5.41 -24.01
C LEU A 138 -7.30 -6.22 -25.29
N PRO A 139 -6.27 -5.89 -26.12
CA PRO A 139 -5.89 -6.77 -27.22
C PRO A 139 -5.47 -8.14 -26.68
N PRO A 140 -5.54 -9.22 -27.50
CA PRO A 140 -5.02 -10.53 -27.10
C PRO A 140 -3.57 -10.44 -26.64
N GLY A 141 -3.29 -10.94 -25.43
CA GLY A 141 -1.96 -10.82 -24.82
C GLY A 141 -1.62 -9.43 -24.26
N GLY A 142 -2.60 -8.52 -24.20
CA GLY A 142 -2.48 -7.20 -23.60
C GLY A 142 -2.09 -7.30 -22.14
N LYS A 143 -1.05 -6.57 -21.77
CA LYS A 143 -0.53 -6.49 -20.41
C LYS A 143 -0.95 -5.17 -19.78
N CYS A 144 -1.27 -5.17 -18.50
CA CYS A 144 -1.57 -3.96 -17.76
C CYS A 144 -0.77 -3.93 -16.47
N ILE A 145 -0.31 -2.74 -16.15
CA ILE A 145 0.27 -2.41 -14.85
C ILE A 145 -0.75 -1.61 -14.05
N ILE A 146 -0.74 -1.78 -12.74
CA ILE A 146 -1.44 -0.88 -11.82
C ILE A 146 -0.43 0.04 -11.18
N ILE A 147 -0.72 1.33 -11.21
CA ILE A 147 0.06 2.38 -10.55
C ILE A 147 -0.74 2.87 -9.35
N VAL A 148 -0.13 2.86 -8.16
CA VAL A 148 -0.75 3.34 -6.92
C VAL A 148 0.21 4.24 -6.20
N LEU A 149 -0.28 5.42 -5.81
CA LEU A 149 0.48 6.37 -5.00
C LEU A 149 -0.19 6.54 -3.64
N PHE A 150 0.55 6.21 -2.60
CA PHE A 150 0.17 6.45 -1.21
C PHE A 150 0.97 7.59 -0.59
N ARG A 151 0.39 8.25 0.40
CA ARG A 151 1.12 9.00 1.43
C ARG A 151 1.01 8.27 2.77
N ARG A 152 2.15 8.09 3.46
CA ARG A 152 2.20 7.54 4.81
C ARG A 152 1.84 8.65 5.81
N MET A 153 0.85 8.42 6.66
CA MET A 153 0.28 9.48 7.49
C MET A 153 0.78 9.51 8.93
N ASN A 154 1.40 8.44 9.43
CA ASN A 154 1.87 8.37 10.81
C ASN A 154 2.99 7.34 11.01
N ASP A 155 3.64 7.44 12.17
CA ASP A 155 4.72 6.56 12.60
C ASP A 155 4.20 5.41 13.47
N LEU A 156 3.35 4.57 12.88
CA LEU A 156 2.97 3.28 13.44
C LEU A 156 3.52 2.15 12.58
N ASP A 157 3.72 0.98 13.19
CA ASP A 157 4.15 -0.23 12.52
C ASP A 157 3.15 -0.70 11.46
N PHE A 158 3.68 -1.40 10.48
CA PHE A 158 2.90 -2.01 9.41
C PHE A 158 1.82 -2.94 9.95
N CYS A 159 0.58 -2.62 9.63
CA CYS A 159 -0.62 -3.39 9.92
C CYS A 159 -0.91 -4.33 8.75
N VAL A 160 -0.84 -5.64 9.00
CA VAL A 160 -1.07 -6.68 8.00
C VAL A 160 -2.52 -6.61 7.49
N PRO A 161 -2.74 -6.44 6.17
CA PRO A 161 -4.08 -6.32 5.63
C PRO A 161 -4.80 -7.67 5.55
N PHE A 162 -6.13 -7.59 5.63
CA PHE A 162 -7.04 -8.65 5.21
C PHE A 162 -8.00 -8.09 4.17
N GLN A 163 -8.48 -8.94 3.25
CA GLN A 163 -9.39 -8.48 2.21
C GLN A 163 -10.75 -8.11 2.80
N GLY A 164 -11.06 -6.80 2.80
CA GLY A 164 -12.17 -6.25 3.57
C GLY A 164 -13.55 -6.85 3.29
N VAL A 165 -13.80 -7.28 2.04
CA VAL A 165 -15.08 -7.87 1.64
C VAL A 165 -15.41 -9.17 2.40
N TYR A 166 -14.41 -9.88 2.92
CA TYR A 166 -14.60 -11.13 3.64
C TYR A 166 -14.53 -10.99 5.16
N GLU A 167 -14.29 -9.79 5.69
CA GLU A 167 -14.16 -9.59 7.14
C GLU A 167 -15.41 -10.09 7.86
N HIS A 168 -16.60 -9.78 7.32
CA HIS A 168 -17.90 -10.15 7.90
C HIS A 168 -18.14 -11.65 8.06
N LEU A 169 -17.34 -12.49 7.39
CA LEU A 169 -17.41 -13.95 7.47
C LEU A 169 -16.43 -14.55 8.48
N GLN A 170 -15.48 -13.75 8.99
CA GLN A 170 -14.44 -14.25 9.88
C GLN A 170 -14.96 -14.41 11.32
N ASP A 171 -14.43 -15.41 12.01
CA ASP A 171 -14.65 -15.57 13.44
C ASP A 171 -14.06 -14.40 14.23
N LYS A 172 -14.70 -14.00 15.34
CA LYS A 172 -14.27 -12.87 16.14
C LYS A 172 -12.84 -13.03 16.66
N ALA A 173 -12.42 -14.24 17.03
CA ALA A 173 -11.06 -14.50 17.50
C ALA A 173 -10.04 -14.37 16.37
N ALA A 174 -10.40 -14.75 15.13
CA ALA A 174 -9.54 -14.54 13.97
C ALA A 174 -9.36 -13.05 13.66
N ILE A 175 -10.46 -12.28 13.64
CA ILE A 175 -10.40 -10.82 13.41
C ILE A 175 -9.63 -10.11 14.51
N ALA A 176 -9.71 -10.58 15.77
CA ALA A 176 -9.00 -9.98 16.89
C ALA A 176 -7.46 -10.04 16.78
N ARG A 177 -6.91 -10.84 15.86
CA ARG A 177 -5.47 -10.89 15.56
C ARG A 177 -5.00 -9.76 14.67
N TYR A 178 -5.91 -9.07 13.99
CA TYR A 178 -5.60 -7.96 13.11
C TYR A 178 -5.60 -6.64 13.88
N THR A 179 -4.66 -5.79 13.51
CA THR A 179 -4.58 -4.41 13.98
C THR A 179 -4.83 -3.48 12.81
N TYR A 180 -5.57 -2.42 13.06
CA TYR A 180 -5.75 -1.32 12.13
C TYR A 180 -5.07 -0.09 12.71
N ASN A 181 -4.39 0.65 11.88
CA ASN A 181 -4.03 2.02 12.15
C ASN A 181 -5.20 2.90 11.70
N VAL A 182 -5.84 3.60 12.64
CA VAL A 182 -6.94 4.53 12.36
C VAL A 182 -6.60 5.89 12.94
N ASP A 183 -6.27 6.84 12.07
CA ASP A 183 -5.93 8.20 12.45
C ASP A 183 -4.76 8.27 13.47
N GLY A 184 -3.76 7.38 13.35
CA GLY A 184 -2.59 7.34 14.24
C GLY A 184 -2.80 6.54 15.53
N GLU A 185 -3.90 5.81 15.67
CA GLU A 185 -4.16 4.93 16.81
C GLU A 185 -4.31 3.46 16.36
N TYR A 186 -3.75 2.53 17.14
CA TYR A 186 -4.00 1.11 16.95
C TYR A 186 -5.40 0.71 17.42
N VAL A 187 -6.17 0.14 16.51
CA VAL A 187 -7.50 -0.39 16.77
C VAL A 187 -7.49 -1.90 16.52
N ASN A 188 -7.86 -2.66 17.54
CA ASN A 188 -8.04 -4.11 17.40
C ASN A 188 -9.18 -4.43 16.42
N GLY A 189 -8.98 -5.40 15.53
CA GLY A 189 -9.93 -5.72 14.48
C GLY A 189 -11.32 -6.09 15.00
N ALA A 190 -11.43 -6.73 16.17
CA ALA A 190 -12.73 -7.06 16.75
C ALA A 190 -13.56 -5.81 17.09
N ARG A 191 -12.92 -4.67 17.35
CA ARG A 191 -13.60 -3.38 17.58
C ARG A 191 -13.96 -2.68 16.27
N ASN A 192 -13.07 -2.72 15.27
CA ASN A 192 -13.30 -2.08 13.97
C ASN A 192 -14.48 -2.72 13.21
N PHE A 193 -14.68 -4.03 13.38
CA PHE A 193 -15.76 -4.80 12.77
C PHE A 193 -17.17 -4.25 13.02
N TYR A 194 -17.41 -3.61 14.17
CA TYR A 194 -18.73 -3.08 14.51
C TYR A 194 -19.13 -1.86 13.67
N VAL A 195 -18.16 -1.19 13.03
CA VAL A 195 -18.42 -0.02 12.17
C VAL A 195 -18.68 -0.44 10.72
N THR A 196 -18.13 -1.59 10.27
CA THR A 196 -18.15 -2.00 8.86
C THR A 196 -19.02 -3.23 8.54
N SER A 197 -19.36 -4.09 9.51
CA SER A 197 -19.90 -5.44 9.24
C SER A 197 -21.37 -5.56 8.85
N LYS A 198 -22.05 -4.45 8.55
CA LYS A 198 -23.19 -4.48 7.63
C LYS A 198 -23.02 -3.25 6.75
N GLY A 199 -23.43 -3.31 5.48
CA GLY A 199 -23.73 -2.13 4.66
C GLY A 199 -24.85 -1.30 5.30
N SER A 200 -24.58 -0.84 6.50
CA SER A 200 -25.47 -0.13 7.38
C SER A 200 -25.49 1.25 6.77
N LYS A 201 -26.58 1.54 6.04
CA LYS A 201 -27.04 2.92 5.86
C LYS A 201 -26.79 3.62 7.19
N LEU A 202 -26.25 4.83 7.18
CA LEU A 202 -25.91 5.64 8.37
C LEU A 202 -26.94 5.50 9.51
N GLN A 203 -28.22 5.35 9.13
CA GLN A 203 -29.41 5.08 9.93
C GLN A 203 -29.37 3.84 10.85
N GLN A 204 -28.56 2.83 10.57
CA GLN A 204 -28.45 1.59 11.35
C GLN A 204 -27.31 1.62 12.37
N ILE A 205 -26.40 2.61 12.27
CA ILE A 205 -25.36 2.83 13.27
C ILE A 205 -26.03 3.52 14.46
N PRO A 206 -25.91 2.99 15.69
CA PRO A 206 -26.45 3.66 16.87
C PRO A 206 -25.93 5.10 16.95
N GLY A 207 -26.82 6.09 17.03
CA GLY A 207 -26.43 7.51 16.98
C GLY A 207 -25.37 7.88 18.01
N ARG A 208 -25.36 7.22 19.18
CA ARG A 208 -24.31 7.39 20.20
C ARG A 208 -22.93 6.92 19.75
N ALA A 209 -22.84 5.84 18.99
CA ALA A 209 -21.58 5.33 18.45
C ALA A 209 -21.06 6.26 17.34
N LEU A 210 -21.94 6.73 16.46
CA LEU A 210 -21.60 7.69 15.42
C LEU A 210 -21.15 9.03 16.02
N VAL A 211 -21.89 9.58 16.99
CA VAL A 211 -21.51 10.81 17.70
C VAL A 211 -20.19 10.63 18.44
N ARG A 212 -19.96 9.48 19.09
CA ARG A 212 -18.68 9.20 19.77
C ARG A 212 -17.52 9.18 18.78
N GLU A 213 -17.69 8.54 17.62
CA GLU A 213 -16.63 8.47 16.60
C GLU A 213 -16.40 9.84 15.92
N ILE A 214 -17.47 10.59 15.62
CA ILE A 214 -17.37 11.96 15.12
C ILE A 214 -16.66 12.85 16.13
N LEU A 215 -17.03 12.78 17.42
CA LEU A 215 -16.37 13.54 18.49
C LEU A 215 -14.91 13.11 18.65
N ARG A 216 -14.59 11.81 18.55
CA ARG A 216 -13.21 11.31 18.57
C ARG A 216 -12.39 11.94 17.45
N ARG A 217 -12.86 11.84 16.19
CA ARG A 217 -12.17 12.40 15.02
C ARG A 217 -12.08 13.92 15.04
N ALA A 218 -13.15 14.59 15.48
CA ALA A 218 -13.16 16.04 15.64
C ALA A 218 -12.17 16.48 16.72
N LYS A 219 -12.08 15.75 17.83
CA LYS A 219 -11.11 16.05 18.90
C LYS A 219 -9.68 15.89 18.41
N ILE A 220 -9.38 14.81 17.67
CA ILE A 220 -8.05 14.59 17.06
C ILE A 220 -7.71 15.73 16.08
N ARG A 221 -8.64 16.10 15.19
CA ARG A 221 -8.41 17.18 14.20
C ARG A 221 -8.32 18.58 14.81
N LEU A 222 -9.04 18.86 15.89
CA LEU A 222 -9.12 20.20 16.50
C LEU A 222 -8.05 20.44 17.56
N PHE A 223 -7.63 19.39 18.26
CA PHE A 223 -6.77 19.54 19.44
C PHE A 223 -5.43 18.82 19.32
N GLY A 224 -5.13 18.20 18.16
CA GLY A 224 -3.84 17.58 17.82
C GLY A 224 -3.12 17.05 19.05
N GLN A 225 -3.62 15.97 19.64
CA GLN A 225 -2.95 15.41 20.81
C GLN A 225 -1.80 14.53 20.34
N ASP A 226 -0.60 14.91 20.79
CA ASP A 226 0.68 14.20 20.65
C ASP A 226 0.60 12.70 20.98
#